data_AF-A0A378QRT3-F1
#
_entry.id   AF-A0A378QRT3-F1
#
_cell.length_a   1.000
_cell.length_b   1.000
_cell.length_c   1.000
_cell.angle_alpha   90.00
_cell.angle_beta   90.00
_cell.angle_gamma   90.00
#
_symmetry.space_group_name_H-M   'P 1'
#
loop_
_entity.id
_entity.type
_entity.pdbx_description
1 polymer ?
#
loop_
_entity_poly.entity_id
_entity_poly.type
_entity_poly.pdbx_seq_one_letter_code
_entity_poly.pdbx_strand_id
1 'polypeptide(L)'
;MCESVVAKKGDIKEHHFAHASNKESCYISPESILHKYAKEVIMKQKQIYLPALPNSDDKHEKLWQFHTVNPEQNVGNIRPDLVAISDDDMVFIEIAVTFFIHDEKRTFIEKLGVKTIEIDLSAFLDIDIEIPNSFISNFTIHHLENKTWIYPKEKIVNQNPSLNNQSIQQNLSNHLKESNAMSSNNPVFTVVGLHKSKGTFNNYGRSIDYDNLVVTAIRPFTDNQTREGAIGHTFEQFKIKGSENFHLYKDVTLPCQAEFVFEADFSSGKIKSKLTQLLFID
;
A
#
# COMPACT_ATOMS: atom_id res chain seq x y z
N MET A 1 6.38 -34.86 -1.71
CA MET A 1 6.53 -36.16 -2.41
C MET A 1 6.14 -35.93 -3.86
N CYS A 2 6.98 -36.33 -4.81
CA CYS A 2 6.70 -36.20 -6.25
C CYS A 2 5.51 -37.07 -6.62
N GLU A 3 4.58 -36.54 -7.41
CA GLU A 3 3.52 -37.34 -8.03
C GLU A 3 3.52 -37.18 -9.54
N SER A 4 3.09 -38.24 -10.20
CA SER A 4 3.39 -38.62 -11.57
C SER A 4 2.51 -37.93 -12.61
N VAL A 5 3.11 -37.58 -13.74
CA VAL A 5 2.42 -37.15 -14.96
C VAL A 5 2.29 -38.34 -15.92
N VAL A 6 1.12 -38.50 -16.54
CA VAL A 6 0.88 -39.52 -17.57
C VAL A 6 0.71 -38.81 -18.92
N ALA A 7 1.62 -39.05 -19.85
CA ALA A 7 1.52 -38.55 -21.22
C ALA A 7 0.52 -39.38 -22.03
N LYS A 8 -0.47 -38.75 -22.64
CA LYS A 8 -1.27 -39.34 -23.71
C LYS A 8 -0.90 -38.64 -25.02
N LYS A 9 -0.31 -39.41 -25.94
CA LYS A 9 0.07 -38.97 -27.28
C LYS A 9 -1.14 -39.13 -28.20
N GLY A 10 -1.65 -38.02 -28.72
CA GLY A 10 -2.59 -37.96 -29.84
C GLY A 10 -1.96 -37.18 -30.98
N ASP A 11 -2.14 -37.65 -32.21
CA ASP A 11 -1.39 -37.20 -33.40
C ASP A 11 -1.88 -35.88 -34.03
N ILE A 12 -2.49 -34.96 -33.26
CA ILE A 12 -2.85 -33.63 -33.76
C ILE A 12 -2.54 -32.60 -32.66
N LYS A 13 -1.66 -31.65 -33.00
CA LYS A 13 -0.99 -30.66 -32.13
C LYS A 13 -1.89 -30.02 -31.06
N GLU A 14 -1.58 -30.30 -29.79
CA GLU A 14 -1.37 -29.36 -28.68
C GLU A 14 -1.16 -30.17 -27.39
N HIS A 15 -0.01 -29.99 -26.73
CA HIS A 15 0.30 -30.68 -25.48
C HIS A 15 -0.42 -30.01 -24.31
N HIS A 16 -1.67 -30.40 -24.07
CA HIS A 16 -2.37 -30.07 -22.81
C HIS A 16 -2.01 -31.12 -21.76
N PHE A 17 -1.20 -30.73 -20.76
CA PHE A 17 -1.08 -31.52 -19.53
C PHE A 17 -2.40 -31.38 -18.74
N ALA A 18 -3.24 -32.41 -18.77
CA ALA A 18 -4.48 -32.45 -18.00
C ALA A 18 -4.21 -32.93 -16.56
N HIS A 19 -4.57 -32.12 -15.56
CA HIS A 19 -4.56 -32.53 -14.15
C HIS A 19 -5.73 -33.49 -13.86
N ALA A 20 -5.45 -34.58 -13.16
CA ALA A 20 -6.41 -35.64 -12.85
C ALA A 20 -7.42 -35.30 -11.73
N SER A 21 -7.85 -34.04 -11.58
CA SER A 21 -8.86 -33.68 -10.59
C SER A 21 -9.88 -32.71 -11.16
N ASN A 22 -11.15 -33.03 -10.91
CA ASN A 22 -12.36 -32.40 -11.42
C ASN A 22 -12.65 -31.04 -10.73
N LYS A 23 -11.64 -30.17 -10.58
CA LYS A 23 -11.80 -28.79 -10.13
C LYS A 23 -11.78 -27.89 -11.36
N GLU A 24 -12.73 -26.96 -11.39
CA GLU A 24 -12.90 -25.94 -12.43
C GLU A 24 -11.54 -25.44 -12.92
N SER A 25 -11.37 -25.41 -14.24
CA SER A 25 -10.20 -24.82 -14.89
C SER A 25 -10.00 -23.40 -14.37
N CYS A 26 -9.00 -23.18 -13.53
CA CYS A 26 -8.62 -21.84 -13.13
C CYS A 26 -8.15 -21.10 -14.39
N TYR A 27 -9.04 -20.35 -15.02
CA TYR A 27 -8.69 -19.38 -16.05
C TYR A 27 -7.93 -18.26 -15.36
N ILE A 28 -6.61 -18.40 -15.27
CA ILE A 28 -5.73 -17.34 -14.77
C ILE A 28 -5.58 -16.34 -15.91
N SER A 29 -6.01 -15.09 -15.71
CA SER A 29 -5.86 -14.06 -16.74
C SER A 29 -4.37 -13.80 -17.03
N PRO A 30 -3.99 -13.57 -18.29
CA PRO A 30 -2.62 -13.15 -18.65
C PRO A 30 -2.14 -11.94 -17.83
N GLU A 31 -3.05 -11.02 -17.54
CA GLU A 31 -2.85 -9.89 -16.62
C GLU A 31 -2.33 -10.35 -15.25
N SER A 32 -3.03 -11.30 -14.61
CA SER A 32 -2.66 -11.83 -13.31
C SER A 32 -1.31 -12.54 -13.33
N ILE A 33 -0.93 -13.14 -14.47
CA ILE A 33 0.37 -13.82 -14.62
C ILE A 33 1.48 -12.79 -14.73
N LEU A 34 1.33 -11.79 -15.59
CA LEU A 34 2.33 -10.73 -15.79
C LEU A 34 2.55 -9.90 -14.52
N HIS A 35 1.46 -9.52 -13.84
CA HIS A 35 1.51 -8.77 -12.57
C HIS A 35 2.27 -9.56 -11.49
N LYS A 36 1.94 -10.84 -11.32
CA LYS A 36 2.64 -11.73 -10.36
C LYS A 36 4.11 -11.91 -10.73
N TYR A 37 4.42 -12.08 -12.01
CA TYR A 37 5.79 -12.25 -12.46
C TYR A 37 6.66 -11.03 -12.18
N ALA A 38 6.15 -9.83 -12.47
CA ALA A 38 6.85 -8.58 -12.19
C ALA A 38 7.11 -8.40 -10.68
N LYS A 39 6.13 -8.72 -9.82
CA LYS A 39 6.33 -8.75 -8.35
C LYS A 39 7.48 -9.66 -7.96
N GLU A 40 7.49 -10.89 -8.47
CA GLU A 40 8.54 -11.86 -8.18
C GLU A 40 9.93 -11.38 -8.63
N VAL A 41 10.04 -10.77 -9.81
CA VAL A 41 11.30 -10.25 -10.33
C VAL A 41 11.87 -9.19 -9.38
N ILE A 42 11.06 -8.21 -9.00
CA ILE A 42 11.50 -7.11 -8.12
C ILE A 42 11.86 -7.64 -6.72
N MET A 43 11.06 -8.58 -6.18
CA MET A 43 11.34 -9.20 -4.89
C MET A 43 12.65 -10.00 -4.88
N LYS A 44 12.94 -10.73 -5.96
CA LYS A 44 14.16 -11.55 -6.09
C LYS A 44 15.40 -10.66 -6.23
N GLN A 45 15.30 -9.60 -7.03
CA GLN A 45 16.44 -8.73 -7.30
C GLN A 45 16.70 -7.71 -6.17
N LYS A 46 15.65 -7.29 -5.46
CA LYS A 46 15.70 -6.24 -4.41
C LYS A 46 16.37 -4.94 -4.87
N GLN A 47 16.33 -4.67 -6.17
CA GLN A 47 16.87 -3.47 -6.75
C GLN A 47 16.10 -3.12 -8.01
N ILE A 48 16.04 -1.84 -8.34
CA ILE A 48 15.34 -1.34 -9.53
C ILE A 48 15.92 0.01 -9.95
N TYR A 49 16.08 0.25 -11.26
CA TYR A 49 16.38 1.58 -11.77
C TYR A 49 15.13 2.44 -11.67
N LEU A 50 15.26 3.60 -11.02
CA LEU A 50 14.19 4.59 -10.90
C LEU A 50 14.61 5.89 -11.58
N PRO A 51 13.64 6.61 -12.17
CA PRO A 51 13.90 7.95 -12.69
C PRO A 51 14.31 8.89 -11.55
N ALA A 52 14.98 9.99 -11.91
CA ALA A 52 15.38 11.01 -10.93
C ALA A 52 14.17 11.45 -10.08
N LEU A 53 14.39 11.63 -8.77
CA LEU A 53 13.32 12.04 -7.88
C LEU A 53 12.89 13.47 -8.23
N PRO A 54 11.58 13.71 -8.41
CA PRO A 54 11.09 15.05 -8.65
C PRO A 54 11.44 15.99 -7.51
N ASN A 55 12.03 17.14 -7.86
CA ASN A 55 12.44 18.19 -6.92
C ASN A 55 13.61 17.84 -5.97
N SER A 56 14.38 16.77 -6.23
CA SER A 56 15.67 16.57 -5.56
C SER A 56 16.81 17.28 -6.31
N ASP A 57 17.87 17.64 -5.58
CA ASP A 57 19.11 18.15 -6.18
C ASP A 57 19.80 17.10 -7.06
N ASP A 58 19.58 15.81 -6.76
CA ASP A 58 19.95 14.68 -7.61
C ASP A 58 19.02 14.58 -8.82
N LYS A 59 19.51 15.02 -9.98
CA LYS A 59 18.80 14.98 -11.27
C LYS A 59 19.07 13.73 -12.11
N HIS A 60 19.68 12.70 -11.51
CA HIS A 60 20.09 11.50 -12.22
C HIS A 60 19.22 10.31 -11.85
N GLU A 61 18.85 9.52 -12.86
CA GLU A 61 18.35 8.16 -12.67
C GLU A 61 19.37 7.33 -11.89
N LYS A 62 18.87 6.47 -11.00
CA LYS A 62 19.74 5.70 -10.11
C LYS A 62 19.18 4.29 -9.94
N LEU A 63 20.10 3.34 -9.74
CA LEU A 63 19.75 2.02 -9.22
C LEU A 63 19.45 2.13 -7.73
N TRP A 64 18.19 1.92 -7.35
CA TRP A 64 17.77 1.84 -5.97
C TRP A 64 17.91 0.40 -5.49
N GLN A 65 18.54 0.23 -4.33
CA GLN A 65 18.78 -1.07 -3.72
C GLN A 65 18.07 -1.12 -2.36
N PHE A 66 17.37 -2.22 -2.09
CA PHE A 66 16.47 -2.35 -0.94
C PHE A 66 16.89 -3.52 -0.05
N HIS A 67 16.76 -3.34 1.26
CA HIS A 67 16.94 -4.42 2.24
C HIS A 67 15.83 -5.46 2.13
N THR A 68 14.60 -4.94 2.02
CA THR A 68 13.39 -5.76 1.95
C THR A 68 12.43 -5.23 0.90
N VAL A 69 11.72 -6.16 0.26
CA VAL A 69 10.64 -5.90 -0.68
C VAL A 69 9.50 -6.84 -0.28
N ASN A 70 8.44 -6.30 0.28
CA ASN A 70 7.32 -7.07 0.81
C ASN A 70 6.10 -6.93 -0.11
N PRO A 71 5.57 -8.04 -0.65
CA PRO A 71 4.42 -7.98 -1.53
C PRO A 71 3.13 -7.77 -0.75
N GLU A 72 2.25 -6.96 -1.34
CA GLU A 72 0.85 -6.81 -0.94
C GLU A 72 0.65 -6.56 0.56
N GLN A 73 1.55 -5.75 1.15
CA GLN A 73 1.50 -5.37 2.55
C GLN A 73 0.55 -4.20 2.74
N ASN A 74 -0.39 -4.31 3.68
CA ASN A 74 -1.24 -3.17 4.04
C ASN A 74 -0.40 -2.09 4.73
N VAL A 75 -0.51 -0.86 4.24
CA VAL A 75 0.07 0.33 4.86
C VAL A 75 -1.03 1.37 5.03
N GLY A 76 -1.54 1.50 6.26
CA GLY A 76 -2.76 2.27 6.51
C GLY A 76 -3.95 1.65 5.75
N ASN A 77 -4.59 2.45 4.90
CA ASN A 77 -5.76 2.04 4.11
C ASN A 77 -5.42 1.58 2.69
N ILE A 78 -4.16 1.67 2.28
CA ILE A 78 -3.75 1.24 0.95
C ILE A 78 -2.96 -0.05 1.04
N ARG A 79 -3.04 -0.84 -0.02
CA ARG A 79 -2.26 -2.06 -0.21
C ARG A 79 -1.45 -1.89 -1.50
N PRO A 80 -0.21 -1.40 -1.42
CA PRO A 80 0.66 -1.36 -2.57
C PRO A 80 1.01 -2.76 -3.05
N ASP A 81 1.30 -2.91 -4.34
CA ASP A 81 1.75 -4.18 -4.89
C ASP A 81 3.03 -4.66 -4.21
N LEU A 82 3.98 -3.74 -4.00
CA LEU A 82 5.18 -3.98 -3.20
C LEU A 82 5.49 -2.77 -2.31
N VAL A 83 6.00 -3.06 -1.11
CA VAL A 83 6.62 -2.08 -0.22
C VAL A 83 8.11 -2.38 -0.16
N ALA A 84 8.92 -1.47 -0.70
CA ALA A 84 10.37 -1.58 -0.73
C ALA A 84 11.00 -0.64 0.32
N ILE A 85 11.97 -1.17 1.08
CA ILE A 85 12.58 -0.46 2.21
C ILE A 85 14.11 -0.47 2.04
N SER A 86 14.72 0.71 2.02
CA SER A 86 16.17 0.94 2.14
C SER A 86 16.52 1.52 3.53
N ASP A 87 17.77 1.89 3.78
CA ASP A 87 18.21 2.38 5.11
C ASP A 87 17.46 3.66 5.53
N ASP A 88 17.27 4.58 4.58
CA ASP A 88 16.73 5.91 4.85
C ASP A 88 15.34 6.15 4.23
N ASP A 89 14.85 5.22 3.38
CA ASP A 89 13.68 5.46 2.55
C ASP A 89 12.73 4.27 2.44
N MET A 90 11.45 4.61 2.30
CA MET A 90 10.38 3.69 1.91
C MET A 90 9.85 4.11 0.54
N VAL A 91 9.70 3.12 -0.35
CA VAL A 91 9.13 3.30 -1.68
C VAL A 91 8.00 2.30 -1.89
N PHE A 92 6.82 2.80 -2.26
CA PHE A 92 5.74 1.97 -2.78
C PHE A 92 5.96 1.74 -4.28
N ILE A 93 5.80 0.50 -4.71
CA ILE A 93 5.89 0.12 -6.12
C ILE A 93 4.53 -0.47 -6.49
N GLU A 94 3.94 0.09 -7.54
CA GLU A 94 2.65 -0.30 -8.09
C GLU A 94 2.87 -0.77 -9.53
N ILE A 95 2.30 -1.90 -9.91
CA ILE A 95 2.48 -2.51 -11.22
C ILE A 95 1.15 -2.39 -11.96
N ALA A 96 1.12 -1.57 -13.01
CA ALA A 96 -0.03 -1.39 -13.86
C ALA A 96 0.07 -2.32 -15.07
N VAL A 97 -0.97 -3.13 -15.28
CA VAL A 97 -1.12 -3.95 -16.50
C VAL A 97 -2.40 -3.55 -17.25
N THR A 98 -3.54 -3.54 -16.56
CA THR A 98 -4.82 -3.04 -17.09
C THR A 98 -5.33 -1.82 -16.34
N PHE A 99 -5.03 -1.73 -15.04
CA PHE A 99 -5.46 -0.64 -14.17
C PHE A 99 -4.26 0.13 -13.63
N PHE A 100 -4.30 1.44 -13.83
CA PHE A 100 -3.36 2.41 -13.25
C PHE A 100 -3.91 2.96 -11.93
N ILE A 101 -3.06 3.60 -11.14
CA ILE A 101 -3.46 4.27 -9.91
C ILE A 101 -4.45 5.39 -10.22
N HIS A 102 -5.66 5.24 -9.71
CA HIS A 102 -6.72 6.22 -9.80
C HIS A 102 -6.61 7.29 -8.69
N ASP A 103 -7.33 8.40 -8.87
CA ASP A 103 -7.14 9.63 -8.08
C ASP A 103 -7.40 9.47 -6.57
N GLU A 104 -8.29 8.58 -6.15
CA GLU A 104 -8.51 8.30 -4.73
C GLU A 104 -7.26 7.74 -4.07
N LYS A 105 -6.68 6.67 -4.65
CA LYS A 105 -5.45 6.03 -4.15
C LYS A 105 -4.26 6.99 -4.21
N ARG A 106 -4.16 7.78 -5.28
CA ARG A 106 -3.15 8.85 -5.41
C ARG A 106 -3.27 9.88 -4.29
N THR A 107 -4.48 10.31 -3.95
CA THR A 107 -4.74 11.26 -2.87
C THR A 107 -4.26 10.70 -1.52
N PHE A 108 -4.46 9.40 -1.25
CA PHE A 108 -3.93 8.76 -0.06
C PHE A 108 -2.40 8.68 -0.05
N ILE A 109 -1.79 8.33 -1.18
CA ILE A 109 -0.32 8.29 -1.34
C ILE A 109 0.30 9.66 -1.06
N GLU A 110 -0.26 10.73 -1.63
CA GLU A 110 0.20 12.11 -1.42
C GLU A 110 0.09 12.54 0.04
N LYS A 111 -1.01 12.17 0.71
CA LYS A 111 -1.22 12.45 2.14
C LYS A 111 -0.21 11.74 3.04
N LEU A 112 0.15 10.50 2.70
CA LEU A 112 1.15 9.74 3.45
C LEU A 112 2.57 10.28 3.23
N GLY A 113 2.80 11.04 2.15
CA GLY A 113 4.10 11.60 1.82
C GLY A 113 5.15 10.54 1.45
N VAL A 114 4.71 9.35 1.01
CA VAL A 114 5.58 8.21 0.72
C VAL A 114 5.92 8.17 -0.77
N LYS A 115 7.21 8.04 -1.09
CA LYS A 115 7.70 7.87 -2.46
C LYS A 115 6.96 6.70 -3.11
N THR A 116 6.29 6.96 -4.23
CA THR A 116 5.50 5.94 -4.92
C THR A 116 5.77 5.98 -6.40
N ILE A 117 6.22 4.84 -6.94
CA ILE A 117 6.47 4.65 -8.36
C ILE A 117 5.42 3.69 -8.92
N GLU A 118 4.87 4.05 -10.07
CA GLU A 118 4.04 3.18 -10.88
C GLU A 118 4.85 2.65 -12.06
N ILE A 119 4.80 1.33 -12.29
CA ILE A 119 5.48 0.63 -13.37
C ILE A 119 4.42 0.15 -14.36
N ASP A 120 4.44 0.70 -15.57
CA ASP A 120 3.57 0.31 -16.67
C ASP A 120 4.13 -0.93 -17.39
N LEU A 121 3.34 -1.99 -17.46
CA LEU A 121 3.60 -3.20 -18.22
C LEU A 121 2.43 -3.54 -19.18
N SER A 122 1.50 -2.62 -19.39
CA SER A 122 0.32 -2.80 -20.26
C SER A 122 0.70 -3.21 -21.68
N ALA A 123 1.85 -2.73 -22.17
CA ALA A 123 2.39 -3.08 -23.48
C ALA A 123 2.65 -4.59 -23.68
N PHE A 124 2.79 -5.38 -22.62
CA PHE A 124 3.04 -6.82 -22.71
C PHE A 124 1.80 -7.69 -22.51
N LEU A 125 0.63 -7.09 -22.29
CA LEU A 125 -0.60 -7.84 -22.02
C LEU A 125 -1.12 -8.61 -23.24
N ASP A 126 -1.08 -7.97 -24.42
CA ASP A 126 -1.63 -8.51 -25.67
C ASP A 126 -0.57 -9.21 -26.54
N ILE A 127 0.68 -9.28 -26.08
CA ILE A 127 1.76 -9.94 -26.81
C ILE A 127 1.84 -11.39 -26.37
N ASP A 128 1.92 -12.30 -27.34
CA ASP A 128 2.13 -13.73 -27.11
C ASP A 128 3.57 -13.99 -26.63
N ILE A 129 3.82 -13.71 -25.34
CA ILE A 129 5.11 -13.88 -24.67
C ILE A 129 4.95 -14.90 -23.54
N GLU A 130 5.75 -15.96 -23.59
CA GLU A 130 5.82 -16.94 -22.52
C GLU A 130 6.53 -16.36 -21.28
N ILE A 131 5.92 -16.52 -20.11
CA ILE A 131 6.47 -16.15 -18.80
C ILE A 131 6.89 -17.44 -18.08
N PRO A 132 8.09 -17.54 -17.47
CA PRO A 132 9.07 -16.48 -17.21
C PRO A 132 9.82 -15.98 -18.45
N ASN A 133 10.04 -14.67 -18.53
CA ASN A 133 10.74 -14.05 -19.66
C ASN A 133 11.87 -13.11 -19.21
N SER A 134 13.10 -13.37 -19.65
CA SER A 134 14.27 -12.54 -19.29
C SER A 134 14.18 -11.12 -19.82
N PHE A 135 13.55 -10.90 -20.97
CA PHE A 135 13.32 -9.56 -21.52
C PHE A 135 12.36 -8.77 -20.63
N ILE A 136 11.22 -9.36 -20.21
CA ILE A 136 10.28 -8.71 -19.29
C ILE A 136 10.93 -8.44 -17.92
N SER A 137 11.72 -9.39 -17.41
CA SER A 137 12.49 -9.18 -16.18
C SER A 137 13.46 -8.01 -16.31
N ASN A 138 14.23 -7.95 -17.41
CA ASN A 138 15.18 -6.87 -17.65
C ASN A 138 14.48 -5.53 -17.82
N PHE A 139 13.37 -5.50 -18.57
CA PHE A 139 12.55 -4.33 -18.77
C PHE A 139 11.96 -3.81 -17.45
N THR A 140 11.42 -4.71 -16.62
CA THR A 140 10.87 -4.36 -15.30
C THR A 140 11.91 -3.71 -14.40
N ILE A 141 13.18 -4.09 -14.49
CA ILE A 141 14.24 -3.62 -13.60
C ILE A 141 14.97 -2.39 -14.13
N HIS A 142 15.30 -2.37 -15.43
CA HIS A 142 16.24 -1.41 -16.00
C HIS A 142 15.58 -0.33 -16.85
N HIS A 143 14.39 -0.58 -17.38
CA HIS A 143 13.72 0.39 -18.25
C HIS A 143 13.06 1.50 -17.43
N LEU A 144 13.27 2.75 -17.82
CA LEU A 144 12.85 3.92 -17.06
C LEU A 144 11.59 4.58 -17.61
N GLU A 145 11.36 4.53 -18.92
CA GLU A 145 10.23 5.26 -19.54
C GLU A 145 8.87 4.71 -19.13
N ASN A 146 8.83 3.47 -18.66
CA ASN A 146 7.63 2.84 -18.13
C ASN A 146 7.47 3.04 -16.62
N LYS A 147 8.24 3.94 -16.01
CA LYS A 147 8.20 4.22 -14.57
C LYS A 147 7.84 5.68 -14.32
N THR A 148 6.77 5.91 -13.58
CA THR A 148 6.31 7.26 -13.27
C THR A 148 6.23 7.46 -11.77
N TRP A 149 6.82 8.55 -11.28
CA TRP A 149 6.64 8.96 -9.90
C TRP A 149 5.23 9.50 -9.71
N ILE A 150 4.45 8.79 -8.91
CA ILE A 150 3.14 9.22 -8.45
C ILE A 150 3.31 10.20 -7.29
N TYR A 151 4.33 9.97 -6.46
CA TYR A 151 4.79 10.90 -5.45
C TYR A 151 6.31 10.76 -5.25
N PRO A 152 7.08 11.86 -5.10
CA PRO A 152 6.63 13.25 -5.19
C PRO A 152 6.26 13.63 -6.63
N LYS A 153 5.30 14.54 -6.81
CA LYS A 153 4.98 15.11 -8.13
C LYS A 153 6.03 16.14 -8.52
N GLU A 154 6.37 16.23 -9.81
CA GLU A 154 7.11 17.37 -10.32
C GLU A 154 6.33 18.66 -10.03
N LYS A 155 6.97 19.63 -9.38
CA LYS A 155 6.40 20.98 -9.32
C LYS A 155 6.47 21.54 -10.73
N ILE A 156 5.32 21.77 -11.34
CA ILE A 156 5.24 22.62 -12.52
C ILE A 156 5.70 24.01 -12.08
N VAL A 157 6.97 24.33 -12.29
CA VAL A 157 7.46 25.70 -12.16
C VAL A 157 6.86 26.45 -13.33
N ASN A 158 5.71 27.09 -13.11
CA ASN A 158 5.20 28.09 -14.03
C ASN A 158 6.29 29.17 -14.16
N GLN A 159 6.97 29.16 -15.30
CA GLN A 159 7.82 30.26 -15.73
C GLN A 159 6.90 31.47 -15.97
N ASN A 160 6.61 32.25 -14.93
CA ASN A 160 5.98 33.55 -15.12
C ASN A 160 7.08 34.62 -15.22
N PRO A 161 7.14 35.39 -16.32
CA PRO A 161 8.01 36.56 -16.37
C PRO A 161 7.47 37.60 -15.38
N SER A 162 8.29 37.89 -14.36
CA SER A 162 8.44 39.20 -13.70
C SER A 162 7.17 40.03 -13.44
N LEU A 163 6.86 40.29 -12.16
CA LEU A 163 6.87 41.65 -11.56
C LEU A 163 6.41 41.69 -10.09
N ASN A 164 7.26 42.36 -9.30
CA ASN A 164 7.02 43.15 -8.08
C ASN A 164 6.56 42.52 -6.76
N ASN A 165 7.58 42.32 -5.91
CA ASN A 165 7.55 42.45 -4.46
C ASN A 165 7.08 43.85 -4.02
N GLN A 166 6.06 43.93 -3.15
CA GLN A 166 6.05 44.88 -2.01
C GLN A 166 4.92 44.68 -0.97
N SER A 167 4.06 43.66 -1.04
CA SER A 167 2.94 43.49 -0.08
C SER A 167 3.02 42.27 0.87
N ILE A 168 4.07 41.44 0.80
CA ILE A 168 4.08 40.13 1.51
C ILE A 168 4.46 40.24 2.99
N GLN A 169 5.17 41.29 3.43
CA GLN A 169 5.60 41.38 4.84
C GLN A 169 4.51 41.79 5.84
N GLN A 170 3.35 42.29 5.39
CA GLN A 170 2.25 42.63 6.30
C GLN A 170 1.24 41.49 6.53
N ASN A 171 1.29 40.41 5.75
CA ASN A 171 0.38 39.26 5.92
C ASN A 171 0.95 38.15 6.82
N LEU A 172 2.26 38.15 7.12
CA LEU A 172 2.88 37.13 7.98
C LEU A 172 2.45 37.24 9.45
N SER A 173 2.11 38.43 9.94
CA SER A 173 1.63 38.65 11.31
C SER A 173 0.17 38.25 11.53
N ASN A 174 -0.62 38.17 10.45
CA ASN A 174 -2.01 37.70 10.53
C ASN A 174 -2.11 36.18 10.35
N HIS A 175 -1.18 35.54 9.65
CA HIS A 175 -1.21 34.09 9.42
C HIS A 175 -0.75 33.24 10.61
N LEU A 176 -0.04 33.84 11.59
CA LEU A 176 0.37 33.16 12.84
C LEU A 176 -0.76 33.05 13.88
N LYS A 177 -1.96 33.56 13.59
CA LYS A 177 -3.15 33.37 14.43
C LYS A 177 -4.10 32.27 13.93
N GLU A 178 -3.83 31.71 12.75
CA GLU A 178 -4.60 30.58 12.17
C GLU A 178 -3.82 29.26 12.21
N SER A 179 -2.81 29.13 13.08
CA SER A 179 -2.07 27.88 13.30
C SER A 179 -2.80 26.89 14.22
N ASN A 180 -4.14 26.83 14.15
CA ASN A 180 -4.97 25.94 14.99
C ASN A 180 -6.08 25.19 14.23
N ALA A 181 -5.87 24.91 12.94
CA ALA A 181 -6.72 23.97 12.20
C ALA A 181 -5.87 23.17 11.20
N MET A 182 -5.10 22.22 11.72
CA MET A 182 -4.46 21.19 10.89
C MET A 182 -5.54 20.17 10.53
N SER A 183 -6.16 20.30 9.35
CA SER A 183 -7.12 19.31 8.84
C SER A 183 -6.38 18.02 8.45
N SER A 184 -6.10 17.15 9.42
CA SER A 184 -5.59 15.80 9.19
C SER A 184 -6.68 14.94 8.54
N ASN A 185 -6.48 14.48 7.30
CA ASN A 185 -7.42 13.57 6.62
C ASN A 185 -7.25 12.12 7.11
N ASN A 186 -7.55 11.87 8.37
CA ASN A 186 -7.58 10.52 8.94
C ASN A 186 -8.78 9.73 8.39
N PRO A 187 -8.71 8.39 8.27
CA PRO A 187 -9.89 7.60 7.95
C PRO A 187 -10.96 7.74 9.01
N VAL A 188 -12.19 7.91 8.55
CA VAL A 188 -13.38 7.93 9.42
C VAL A 188 -14.03 6.55 9.39
N PHE A 189 -14.23 5.96 10.56
CA PHE A 189 -14.98 4.72 10.71
C PHE A 189 -16.11 4.90 11.73
N THR A 190 -17.14 4.08 11.61
CA THR A 190 -18.19 3.98 12.64
C THR A 190 -17.69 3.08 13.76
N VAL A 191 -17.39 3.68 14.92
CA VAL A 191 -17.02 2.95 16.13
C VAL A 191 -18.30 2.37 16.75
N VAL A 192 -18.28 1.08 17.05
CA VAL A 192 -19.42 0.35 17.63
C VAL A 192 -19.11 -0.24 19.01
N GLY A 193 -17.84 -0.28 19.41
CA GLY A 193 -17.46 -0.79 20.72
C GLY A 193 -16.08 -0.37 21.17
N LEU A 194 -15.95 -0.13 22.47
CA LEU A 194 -14.70 0.19 23.15
C LEU A 194 -14.62 -0.68 24.41
N HIS A 195 -13.50 -1.36 24.63
CA HIS A 195 -13.28 -2.09 25.89
C HIS A 195 -11.80 -2.21 26.24
N LYS A 196 -11.53 -2.37 27.55
CA LYS A 196 -10.19 -2.61 28.08
C LYS A 196 -9.81 -4.08 27.86
N SER A 197 -8.59 -4.32 27.39
CA SER A 197 -8.01 -5.66 27.22
C SER A 197 -6.59 -5.69 27.75
N LYS A 198 -6.42 -6.25 28.95
CA LYS A 198 -5.14 -6.32 29.67
C LYS A 198 -4.95 -7.70 30.27
N GLY A 199 -3.74 -8.23 30.18
CA GLY A 199 -3.40 -9.52 30.76
C GLY A 199 -2.04 -10.02 30.27
N THR A 200 -1.84 -11.32 30.41
CA THR A 200 -0.58 -11.98 30.05
C THR A 200 -0.91 -13.20 29.23
N PHE A 201 -0.16 -13.45 28.16
CA PHE A 201 -0.26 -14.70 27.39
C PHE A 201 1.12 -15.33 27.25
N ASN A 202 1.14 -16.66 27.13
CA ASN A 202 2.37 -17.42 26.94
C ASN A 202 2.56 -17.68 25.45
N ASN A 203 3.71 -17.25 24.91
CA ASN A 203 4.11 -17.51 23.53
C ASN A 203 5.44 -18.26 23.53
N TYR A 204 5.41 -19.55 23.16
CA TYR A 204 6.59 -20.44 23.15
C TYR A 204 7.42 -20.40 24.44
N GLY A 205 6.77 -20.40 25.61
CA GLY A 205 7.44 -20.38 26.92
C GLY A 205 7.85 -18.99 27.40
N ARG A 206 7.63 -17.94 26.61
CA ARG A 206 7.82 -16.54 27.02
C ARG A 206 6.49 -15.93 27.44
N SER A 207 6.44 -15.42 28.66
CA SER A 207 5.33 -14.63 29.17
C SER A 207 5.37 -13.24 28.53
N ILE A 208 4.32 -12.88 27.79
CA ILE A 208 4.17 -11.57 27.16
C ILE A 208 2.96 -10.87 27.77
N ASP A 209 3.22 -9.74 28.40
CA ASP A 209 2.18 -8.87 28.92
C ASP A 209 1.62 -7.99 27.80
N TYR A 210 0.31 -7.76 27.85
CA TYR A 210 -0.37 -6.84 26.96
C TYR A 210 -1.33 -5.95 27.74
N ASP A 211 -1.46 -4.72 27.25
CA ASP A 211 -2.34 -3.72 27.83
C ASP A 211 -2.82 -2.82 26.68
N ASN A 212 -4.09 -2.96 26.29
CA ASN A 212 -4.67 -2.25 25.16
C ASN A 212 -6.10 -1.78 25.45
N LEU A 213 -6.45 -0.64 24.87
CA LEU A 213 -7.83 -0.31 24.52
C LEU A 213 -8.14 -0.96 23.17
N VAL A 214 -9.22 -1.74 23.11
CA VAL A 214 -9.70 -2.36 21.88
C VAL A 214 -10.89 -1.58 21.34
N VAL A 215 -10.77 -1.19 20.07
CA VAL A 215 -11.77 -0.41 19.32
C VAL A 215 -12.37 -1.32 18.27
N THR A 216 -13.68 -1.54 18.31
CA THR A 216 -14.41 -2.27 17.28
C THR A 216 -15.07 -1.27 16.35
N ALA A 217 -14.76 -1.34 15.05
CA ALA A 217 -15.29 -0.43 14.06
C ALA A 217 -15.87 -1.16 12.85
N ILE A 218 -16.88 -0.56 12.24
CA ILE A 218 -17.46 -1.00 10.96
C ILE A 218 -16.59 -0.43 9.84
N ARG A 219 -16.21 -1.29 8.90
CA ARG A 219 -15.56 -0.88 7.65
C ARG A 219 -16.18 -1.60 6.45
N PRO A 220 -16.10 -1.02 5.24
CA PRO A 220 -16.53 -1.74 4.03
C PRO A 220 -15.70 -3.01 3.83
N PHE A 221 -16.29 -3.99 3.14
CA PHE A 221 -15.53 -5.11 2.59
C PHE A 221 -14.47 -4.59 1.62
N THR A 222 -13.34 -5.29 1.52
CA THR A 222 -12.32 -4.95 0.51
C THR A 222 -12.82 -5.28 -0.88
N ASP A 223 -12.19 -4.71 -1.91
CA ASP A 223 -12.52 -5.03 -3.31
C ASP A 223 -12.40 -6.51 -3.61
N ASN A 224 -11.42 -7.20 -3.00
CA ASN A 224 -11.27 -8.65 -3.18
C ASN A 224 -12.44 -9.41 -2.58
N GLN A 225 -12.86 -9.07 -1.36
CA GLN A 225 -14.02 -9.69 -0.71
C GLN A 225 -15.30 -9.40 -1.50
N THR A 226 -15.45 -8.18 -2.01
CA THR A 226 -16.59 -7.79 -2.84
C THR A 226 -16.62 -8.56 -4.16
N ARG A 227 -15.48 -8.74 -4.83
CA ARG A 227 -15.33 -9.59 -6.03
C ARG A 227 -15.66 -11.07 -5.75
N GLU A 228 -15.41 -11.54 -4.54
CA GLU A 228 -15.76 -12.89 -4.08
C GLU A 228 -17.23 -13.00 -3.60
N GLY A 229 -18.04 -11.95 -3.76
CA GLY A 229 -19.47 -11.96 -3.47
C GLY A 229 -19.88 -11.37 -2.12
N ALA A 230 -18.96 -10.71 -1.40
CA ALA A 230 -19.32 -9.99 -0.18
C ALA A 230 -20.09 -8.69 -0.50
N ILE A 231 -21.13 -8.39 0.27
CA ILE A 231 -21.95 -7.17 0.12
C ILE A 231 -22.02 -6.48 1.49
N GLY A 232 -21.73 -5.18 1.52
CA GLY A 232 -21.87 -4.34 2.71
C GLY A 232 -20.57 -4.18 3.50
N HIS A 233 -20.64 -4.43 4.81
CA HIS A 233 -19.57 -4.08 5.75
C HIS A 233 -19.16 -5.28 6.61
N THR A 234 -17.95 -5.19 7.17
CA THR A 234 -17.42 -6.09 8.19
C THR A 234 -17.00 -5.31 9.44
N PHE A 235 -16.70 -6.03 10.51
CA PHE A 235 -16.13 -5.46 11.73
C PHE A 235 -14.64 -5.74 11.80
N GLU A 236 -13.86 -4.75 12.21
CA GLU A 236 -12.43 -4.89 12.52
C GLU A 236 -12.14 -4.37 13.93
N GLN A 237 -11.20 -5.03 14.60
CA GLN A 237 -10.72 -4.62 15.92
C GLN A 237 -9.34 -3.98 15.81
N PHE A 238 -9.27 -2.72 16.22
CA PHE A 238 -8.04 -1.96 16.34
C PHE A 238 -7.58 -1.91 17.79
N LYS A 239 -6.26 -1.78 18.00
CA LYS A 239 -5.66 -1.75 19.33
C LYS A 239 -4.89 -0.45 19.53
N ILE A 240 -5.26 0.30 20.57
CA ILE A 240 -4.48 1.42 21.11
C ILE A 240 -3.77 0.91 22.35
N LYS A 241 -2.45 1.13 22.45
CA LYS A 241 -1.65 0.68 23.60
C LYS A 241 -2.08 1.42 24.86
N GLY A 242 -2.35 0.69 25.93
CA GLY A 242 -2.81 1.20 27.22
C GLY A 242 -4.33 1.21 27.34
N SER A 243 -4.87 0.35 28.20
CA SER A 243 -6.30 0.29 28.54
C SER A 243 -6.78 1.51 29.34
N GLU A 244 -5.86 2.28 29.93
CA GLU A 244 -6.13 3.56 30.59
C GLU A 244 -6.80 4.57 29.63
N ASN A 245 -6.48 4.50 28.34
CA ASN A 245 -7.08 5.36 27.31
C ASN A 245 -8.60 5.23 27.21
N PHE A 246 -9.19 4.14 27.71
CA PHE A 246 -10.64 4.00 27.79
C PHE A 246 -11.30 5.18 28.52
N HIS A 247 -10.64 5.75 29.55
CA HIS A 247 -11.19 6.87 30.30
C HIS A 247 -11.35 8.16 29.47
N LEU A 248 -10.59 8.30 28.38
CA LEU A 248 -10.71 9.43 27.45
C LEU A 248 -11.99 9.36 26.61
N TYR A 249 -12.57 8.17 26.46
CA TYR A 249 -13.68 7.90 25.55
C TYR A 249 -14.90 7.28 26.24
N LYS A 250 -14.87 7.17 27.57
CA LYS A 250 -15.88 6.45 28.37
C LYS A 250 -17.29 7.06 28.27
N ASP A 251 -17.37 8.36 27.97
CA ASP A 251 -18.62 9.12 27.94
C ASP A 251 -19.16 9.27 26.50
N VAL A 252 -18.47 8.69 25.50
CA VAL A 252 -18.88 8.71 24.10
C VAL A 252 -20.09 7.79 23.90
N THR A 253 -21.12 8.31 23.24
CA THR A 253 -22.28 7.49 22.85
C THR A 253 -21.98 6.76 21.54
N LEU A 254 -22.10 5.44 21.54
CA LEU A 254 -21.88 4.59 20.37
C LEU A 254 -23.23 4.05 19.83
N PRO A 255 -23.36 3.77 18.52
CA PRO A 255 -22.33 3.94 17.50
C PRO A 255 -22.15 5.40 17.07
N CYS A 256 -20.92 5.80 16.76
CA CYS A 256 -20.63 7.14 16.25
C CYS A 256 -19.42 7.13 15.31
N GLN A 257 -19.24 8.21 14.58
CA GLN A 257 -18.10 8.36 13.68
C GLN A 257 -16.87 8.87 14.43
N ALA A 258 -15.71 8.34 14.09
CA ALA A 258 -14.45 8.86 14.58
C ALA A 258 -13.39 8.81 13.48
N GLU A 259 -12.55 9.83 13.45
CA GLU A 259 -11.28 9.80 12.75
C GLU A 259 -10.27 8.94 13.51
N PHE A 260 -9.61 8.03 12.79
CA PHE A 260 -8.60 7.11 13.32
C PHE A 260 -7.21 7.61 12.99
N VAL A 261 -6.46 8.03 14.01
CA VAL A 261 -5.09 8.53 13.85
C VAL A 261 -4.10 7.37 13.95
N PHE A 262 -3.38 7.12 12.85
CA PHE A 262 -2.37 6.07 12.79
C PHE A 262 -0.97 6.65 12.75
N GLU A 263 -0.05 6.02 13.47
CA GLU A 263 1.38 6.29 13.40
C GLU A 263 2.12 5.07 12.85
N ALA A 264 3.19 5.32 12.09
CA ALA A 264 4.06 4.26 11.61
C ALA A 264 4.93 3.73 12.76
N ASP A 265 4.89 2.42 12.99
CA ASP A 265 5.75 1.71 13.94
C ASP A 265 6.84 0.94 13.18
N PHE A 266 8.10 1.32 13.44
CA PHE A 266 9.30 0.76 12.83
C PHE A 266 10.03 -0.24 13.74
N SER A 267 9.53 -0.49 14.96
CA SER A 267 10.26 -1.21 16.01
C SER A 267 10.51 -2.70 15.73
N SER A 268 9.85 -3.30 14.74
CA SER A 268 9.85 -4.76 14.51
C SER A 268 10.49 -5.23 13.21
N GLY A 269 11.20 -4.36 12.48
CA GLY A 269 11.78 -4.69 11.16
C GLY A 269 10.75 -4.95 10.06
N LYS A 270 9.46 -4.81 10.39
CA LYS A 270 8.30 -4.75 9.49
C LYS A 270 7.52 -3.49 9.84
N ILE A 271 7.14 -2.71 8.84
CA ILE A 271 6.34 -1.50 9.04
C ILE A 271 4.92 -1.91 9.42
N LYS A 272 4.44 -1.40 10.56
CA LYS A 272 3.06 -1.58 11.00
C LYS A 272 2.45 -0.22 11.27
N SER A 273 1.30 0.08 10.70
CA SER A 273 0.50 1.24 11.14
C SER A 273 -0.19 0.89 12.46
N LYS A 274 0.03 1.71 13.48
CA LYS A 274 -0.55 1.52 14.80
C LYS A 274 -1.56 2.63 15.08
N LEU A 275 -2.76 2.26 15.48
CA LEU A 275 -3.76 3.22 15.93
C LEU A 275 -3.28 3.85 17.25
N THR A 276 -3.18 5.17 17.30
CA THR A 276 -2.74 5.90 18.49
C THR A 276 -3.87 6.70 19.12
N GLN A 277 -4.81 7.20 18.33
CA GLN A 277 -5.88 8.06 18.83
C GLN A 277 -7.18 7.95 18.00
N LEU A 278 -8.30 8.26 18.67
CA LEU A 278 -9.61 8.46 18.05
C LEU A 278 -10.01 9.92 18.24
N LEU A 279 -10.49 10.58 17.18
CA LEU A 279 -11.12 11.90 17.25
C LEU A 279 -12.59 11.72 16.86
N PHE A 280 -13.49 11.75 17.85
CA PHE A 280 -14.92 11.57 17.62
C PHE A 280 -15.51 12.80 16.92
N ILE A 281 -16.39 12.54 15.97
CA ILE A 281 -17.10 13.56 15.19
C ILE A 281 -18.50 13.69 15.78
N ASP A 282 -18.85 14.91 16.19
CA ASP A 282 -20.17 15.26 16.71
C ASP A 282 -21.22 15.42 15.59
#